data_AF-A0A2B8BP04-F1
#
_entry.id   AF-A0A2B8BP04-F1
#
_cell.length_a   1.000
_cell.length_b   1.000
_cell.length_c   1.000
_cell.angle_alpha   90.00
_cell.angle_beta   90.00
_cell.angle_gamma   90.00
#
_symmetry.space_group_name_H-M   'P 1'
#
loop_
_entity.id
_entity.type
_entity.pdbx_description
1 polymer ?
#
loop_
_entity_poly.entity_id
_entity_poly.type
_entity_poly.pdbx_seq_one_letter_code
_entity_poly.pdbx_strand_id
1 'polypeptide(L)'
;MNIEQAFTMAVGLQKAGRADEAGRLYAQIAASDPHFAPAVNNMGLLHALAGRKETAVALLRQALALVPGSLNSWNNLASLLIQLDRREEAVRTYRISTRLKPDQPAVLNELGLLLEGSKRPDEAREAFARAAALDPMEAEYANNLGAMLRSDYRLEEAAGCFRRAIALNPQHSGAYSNLGTTVKDRGSFWAALLAFRRATTLEPDFAGAHWNESLVRLLLGDFVRGWRGYEWRWKHGQLPSPQRSFSKPRWDGSPLRGRRLLVYWEQGFGDVLQCVRYLPLLAQMVGAEKGGADGERPILLECQHALLPVLRSLPGVTVALTGAPLPDFDVQLPVMSLPALFGTRLETVPSRIPYLSAEPDLVARWGERLKGPAKDGG
;
A
#
# COMPACT_ATOMS: atom_id res chain seq x y z
N MET A 1 -12.42 43.49 33.99
CA MET A 1 -12.53 43.06 32.58
C MET A 1 -13.75 42.18 32.48
N ASN A 2 -14.65 42.40 31.52
CA ASN A 2 -15.79 41.48 31.35
C ASN A 2 -15.34 40.17 30.66
N ILE A 3 -16.18 39.14 30.70
CA ILE A 3 -15.84 37.80 30.18
C ILE A 3 -15.45 37.85 28.70
N GLU A 4 -16.16 38.63 27.88
CA GLU A 4 -15.89 38.78 26.44
C GLU A 4 -14.54 39.44 26.15
N GLN A 5 -14.17 40.47 26.91
CA GLN A 5 -12.86 41.13 26.82
C GLN A 5 -11.74 40.19 27.25
N ALA A 6 -11.96 39.43 28.34
CA ALA A 6 -11.01 38.43 28.80
C ALA A 6 -10.83 37.32 27.76
N PHE A 7 -11.92 36.86 27.15
CA PHE A 7 -11.86 35.84 26.09
C PHE A 7 -11.13 36.36 24.86
N THR A 8 -11.42 37.57 24.41
CA THR A 8 -10.73 38.21 23.28
C THR A 8 -9.22 38.32 23.54
N MET A 9 -8.84 38.72 24.76
CA MET A 9 -7.43 38.76 25.16
C MET A 9 -6.80 37.36 25.17
N ALA A 10 -7.50 36.34 25.67
CA ALA A 10 -7.01 34.96 25.70
C ALA A 10 -6.77 34.41 24.28
N VAL A 11 -7.69 34.69 23.36
CA VAL A 11 -7.54 34.34 21.93
C VAL A 11 -6.34 35.07 21.32
N GLY A 12 -6.13 36.35 21.64
CA GLY A 12 -4.97 37.12 21.21
C GLY A 12 -3.64 36.52 21.69
N LEU A 13 -3.56 36.15 22.97
CA LEU A 13 -2.40 35.49 23.56
C LEU A 13 -2.12 34.14 22.90
N GLN A 14 -3.16 33.35 22.62
CA GLN A 14 -3.03 32.08 21.92
C GLN A 14 -2.48 32.26 20.51
N LYS A 15 -3.00 33.24 19.74
CA LYS A 15 -2.48 33.56 18.40
C LYS A 15 -1.03 34.04 18.41
N ALA A 16 -0.61 34.69 19.50
CA ALA A 16 0.77 35.13 19.71
C ALA A 16 1.72 34.02 20.24
N GLY A 17 1.25 32.77 20.34
CA GLY A 17 2.06 31.64 20.85
C GLY A 17 2.24 31.62 22.37
N ARG A 18 1.58 32.52 23.12
CA ARG A 18 1.64 32.60 24.59
C ARG A 18 0.62 31.65 25.23
N ALA A 19 0.78 30.35 24.97
CA ALA A 19 -0.19 29.31 25.30
C ALA A 19 -0.48 29.21 26.80
N ASP A 20 0.53 29.34 27.67
CA ASP A 20 0.33 29.24 29.13
C ASP A 20 -0.52 30.38 29.68
N GLU A 21 -0.30 31.60 29.17
CA GLU A 21 -1.06 32.77 29.60
C GLU A 21 -2.49 32.75 29.08
N ALA A 22 -2.68 32.34 27.82
CA ALA A 22 -4.00 32.08 27.26
C ALA A 22 -4.74 31.02 28.08
N GLY A 23 -4.07 29.91 28.43
CA GLY A 23 -4.63 28.83 29.22
C GLY A 23 -5.11 29.27 30.61
N ARG A 24 -4.31 30.08 31.32
CA ARG A 24 -4.71 30.66 32.62
C ARG A 24 -5.96 31.54 32.47
N LEU A 25 -6.01 32.35 31.41
CA LEU A 25 -7.12 33.26 31.20
C LEU A 25 -8.42 32.52 30.81
N TYR A 26 -8.32 31.47 29.97
CA TYR A 26 -9.47 30.61 29.70
C TYR A 26 -9.95 29.88 30.95
N ALA A 27 -9.05 29.40 31.82
CA ALA A 27 -9.43 28.77 33.09
C ALA A 27 -10.12 29.75 34.04
N GLN A 28 -9.66 31.01 34.11
CA GLN A 28 -10.32 32.06 34.89
C GLN A 28 -11.73 32.38 34.35
N ILE A 29 -11.89 32.42 33.02
CA ILE A 29 -13.20 32.60 32.39
C ILE A 29 -14.13 31.44 32.75
N ALA A 30 -13.67 30.19 32.57
CA ALA A 30 -14.47 29.00 32.87
C ALA A 30 -14.81 28.87 34.37
N ALA A 31 -13.95 29.36 35.28
CA ALA A 31 -14.24 29.41 36.70
C ALA A 31 -15.28 30.49 37.07
N SER A 32 -15.27 31.63 36.35
CA SER A 32 -16.19 32.74 36.59
C SER A 32 -17.56 32.51 35.95
N ASP A 33 -17.58 31.87 34.78
CA ASP A 33 -18.79 31.44 34.08
C ASP A 33 -18.58 30.04 33.47
N PRO A 34 -19.00 28.99 34.18
CA PRO A 34 -18.93 27.61 33.70
C PRO A 34 -19.74 27.33 32.43
N HIS A 35 -20.67 28.22 32.05
CA HIS A 35 -21.49 28.07 30.85
C HIS A 35 -20.89 28.76 29.61
N PHE A 36 -19.76 29.48 29.77
CA PHE A 36 -19.07 30.11 28.65
C PHE A 36 -18.28 29.09 27.80
N ALA A 37 -19.02 28.34 26.97
CA ALA A 37 -18.51 27.26 26.14
C ALA A 37 -17.28 27.61 25.26
N PRO A 38 -17.13 28.83 24.69
CA PRO A 38 -15.96 29.16 23.89
C PRO A 38 -14.62 29.05 24.64
N ALA A 39 -14.58 29.43 25.93
CA ALA A 39 -13.36 29.29 26.75
C ALA A 39 -13.04 27.81 26.99
N VAL A 40 -14.03 26.99 27.34
CA VAL A 40 -13.85 25.54 27.55
C VAL A 40 -13.38 24.85 26.27
N ASN A 41 -13.95 25.20 25.11
CA ASN A 41 -13.49 24.71 23.80
C ASN A 41 -12.02 25.07 23.55
N ASN A 42 -11.63 26.33 23.77
CA ASN A 42 -10.26 26.78 23.49
C ASN A 42 -9.24 26.20 24.49
N MET A 43 -9.63 25.94 25.75
CA MET A 43 -8.83 25.13 26.66
C MET A 43 -8.57 23.74 26.07
N GLY A 44 -9.62 23.08 25.56
CA GLY A 44 -9.49 21.79 24.89
C GLY A 44 -8.46 21.81 23.76
N LEU A 45 -8.48 22.85 22.92
CA LEU A 45 -7.50 23.03 21.85
C LEU A 45 -6.06 23.22 22.36
N LEU A 46 -5.85 24.02 23.42
CA LEU A 46 -4.53 24.18 24.03
C LEU A 46 -4.01 22.86 24.64
N HIS A 47 -4.89 22.08 25.26
CA HIS A 47 -4.53 20.75 25.77
C HIS A 47 -4.16 19.79 24.64
N ALA A 48 -4.86 19.84 23.50
CA ALA A 48 -4.53 19.04 22.32
C ALA A 48 -3.15 19.40 21.76
N LEU A 49 -2.84 20.70 21.63
CA LEU A 49 -1.52 21.19 21.20
C LEU A 49 -0.40 20.79 22.16
N ALA A 50 -0.69 20.70 23.46
CA ALA A 50 0.25 20.23 24.48
C ALA A 50 0.35 18.69 24.57
N GLY A 51 -0.24 17.95 23.63
CA GLY A 51 -0.22 16.47 23.62
C GLY A 51 -1.15 15.79 24.64
N ARG A 52 -1.89 16.57 25.44
CA ARG A 52 -2.86 16.07 26.45
C ARG A 52 -4.21 15.76 25.81
N LYS A 53 -4.19 14.83 24.85
CA LYS A 53 -5.33 14.55 23.95
C LYS A 53 -6.59 14.07 24.67
N GLU A 54 -6.50 13.22 25.69
CA GLU A 54 -7.70 12.75 26.44
C GLU A 54 -8.35 13.88 27.25
N THR A 55 -7.55 14.75 27.88
CA THR A 55 -8.07 15.96 28.55
C THR A 55 -8.78 16.88 27.56
N ALA A 56 -8.20 17.04 26.37
CA ALA A 56 -8.80 17.83 25.31
C ALA A 56 -10.15 17.25 24.83
N VAL A 57 -10.27 15.92 24.69
CA VAL A 57 -11.55 15.26 24.38
C VAL A 57 -12.60 15.55 25.45
N ALA A 58 -12.24 15.47 26.74
CA ALA A 58 -13.16 15.77 27.84
C ALA A 58 -13.66 17.22 27.81
N LEU A 59 -12.75 18.18 27.62
CA LEU A 59 -13.08 19.61 27.52
C LEU A 59 -13.97 19.91 26.30
N LEU A 60 -13.68 19.32 25.14
CA LEU A 60 -14.51 19.49 23.94
C LEU A 60 -15.92 18.90 24.13
N ARG A 61 -16.05 17.74 24.79
CA ARG A 61 -17.36 17.17 25.16
C ARG A 61 -18.12 18.06 26.13
N GLN A 62 -17.43 18.66 27.11
CA GLN A 62 -18.04 19.62 28.03
C GLN A 62 -18.55 20.86 27.28
N ALA A 63 -17.74 21.44 26.38
CA ALA A 63 -18.16 22.56 25.56
C ALA A 63 -19.38 22.22 24.68
N LEU A 64 -19.44 21.00 24.13
CA LEU A 64 -20.57 20.50 23.36
C LEU A 64 -21.82 20.21 24.20
N ALA A 65 -21.68 19.85 25.48
CA ALA A 65 -22.80 19.72 26.39
C ALA A 65 -23.46 21.08 26.68
N LEU A 66 -22.67 22.15 26.70
CA LEU A 66 -23.15 23.54 26.86
C LEU A 66 -23.78 24.08 25.57
N VAL A 67 -23.15 23.83 24.42
CA VAL A 67 -23.62 24.30 23.10
C VAL A 67 -23.59 23.15 22.08
N PRO A 68 -24.64 22.30 22.03
CA PRO A 68 -24.69 21.16 21.11
C PRO A 68 -24.70 21.54 19.62
N GLY A 69 -25.04 22.79 19.29
CA GLY A 69 -25.03 23.31 17.92
C GLY A 69 -23.67 23.82 17.42
N SER A 70 -22.62 23.76 18.23
CA SER A 70 -21.29 24.29 17.86
C SER A 70 -20.58 23.40 16.84
N LEU A 71 -20.70 23.75 15.56
CA LEU A 71 -20.02 23.05 14.45
C LEU A 71 -18.50 22.98 14.66
N ASN A 72 -17.88 24.09 15.09
CA ASN A 72 -16.44 24.14 15.32
C ASN A 72 -16.02 23.14 16.40
N SER A 73 -16.79 23.02 17.49
CA SER A 73 -16.48 22.07 18.57
C SER A 73 -16.66 20.61 18.13
N TRP A 74 -17.67 20.32 17.31
CA TRP A 74 -17.82 18.98 16.72
C TRP A 74 -16.66 18.63 15.77
N ASN A 75 -16.25 19.56 14.90
CA ASN A 75 -15.14 19.33 13.97
C ASN A 75 -13.79 19.15 14.72
N ASN A 76 -13.54 19.97 15.75
CA ASN A 76 -12.36 19.84 16.60
C ASN A 76 -12.32 18.49 17.34
N LEU A 77 -13.46 18.06 17.88
CA LEU A 77 -13.58 16.77 18.54
C LEU A 77 -13.33 15.62 17.55
N ALA A 78 -13.89 15.69 16.34
CA ALA A 78 -13.72 14.66 15.33
C ALA A 78 -12.23 14.51 14.94
N SER A 79 -11.57 15.63 14.62
CA SER A 79 -10.13 15.62 14.27
C SER A 79 -9.28 15.01 15.39
N LEU A 80 -9.57 15.35 16.65
CA LEU A 80 -8.85 14.80 17.79
C LEU A 80 -9.08 13.30 17.99
N LEU A 81 -10.32 12.83 17.78
CA LEU A 81 -10.66 11.40 17.84
C LEU A 81 -9.95 10.59 16.75
N ILE A 82 -9.76 11.15 15.55
CA ILE A 82 -8.96 10.54 14.47
C ILE A 82 -7.50 10.37 14.93
N GLN A 83 -6.91 11.42 15.52
CA GLN A 83 -5.54 11.38 16.03
C GLN A 83 -5.33 10.42 17.22
N LEU A 84 -6.42 9.95 17.83
CA LEU A 84 -6.45 8.94 18.90
C LEU A 84 -6.83 7.54 18.38
N ASP A 85 -6.99 7.37 17.07
CA ASP A 85 -7.49 6.16 16.41
C ASP A 85 -8.88 5.69 16.91
N ARG A 86 -9.68 6.62 17.47
CA ARG A 86 -11.06 6.37 17.94
C ARG A 86 -12.06 6.54 16.79
N ARG A 87 -11.86 5.77 15.72
CA ARG A 87 -12.53 5.94 14.41
C ARG A 87 -14.05 5.96 14.49
N GLU A 88 -14.66 4.98 15.17
CA GLU A 88 -16.12 4.90 15.27
C GLU A 88 -16.73 6.09 16.04
N GLU A 89 -15.99 6.67 16.97
CA GLU A 89 -16.43 7.89 17.65
C GLU A 89 -16.36 9.09 16.69
N ALA A 90 -15.25 9.23 15.95
CA ALA A 90 -15.09 10.28 14.95
C ALA A 90 -16.21 10.22 13.87
N VAL A 91 -16.57 9.03 13.40
CA VAL A 91 -17.69 8.83 12.47
C VAL A 91 -19.01 9.35 13.06
N ARG A 92 -19.31 9.03 14.33
CA ARG A 92 -20.52 9.55 15.00
C ARG A 92 -20.49 11.07 15.13
N THR A 93 -19.35 11.64 15.47
CA THR A 93 -19.12 13.08 15.62
C THR A 93 -19.33 13.81 14.28
N TYR A 94 -18.74 13.34 13.18
CA TYR A 94 -18.97 13.95 11.87
C TYR A 94 -20.39 13.79 11.37
N ARG A 95 -21.08 12.67 11.65
CA ARG A 95 -22.52 12.53 11.35
C ARG A 95 -23.38 13.59 12.03
N ILE A 96 -23.03 13.97 13.25
CA ILE A 96 -23.71 15.07 13.94
C ILE A 96 -23.40 16.39 13.22
N SER A 97 -22.13 16.66 12.89
CA SER A 97 -21.73 17.87 12.15
C SER A 97 -22.45 17.98 10.79
N THR A 98 -22.56 16.90 10.02
CA THR A 98 -23.29 16.88 8.74
C THR A 98 -24.80 17.01 8.88
N ARG A 99 -25.39 16.65 10.03
CA ARG A 99 -26.81 16.91 10.32
C ARG A 99 -27.06 18.38 10.69
N LEU A 100 -26.16 18.97 11.47
CA LEU A 100 -26.24 20.38 11.86
C LEU A 100 -26.02 21.32 10.68
N LYS A 101 -25.10 20.97 9.77
CA LYS A 101 -24.87 21.70 8.53
C LYS A 101 -24.50 20.72 7.41
N PRO A 102 -25.47 20.38 6.53
CA PRO A 102 -25.28 19.42 5.43
C PRO A 102 -24.30 19.85 4.34
N ASP A 103 -24.16 21.16 4.12
CA ASP A 103 -23.39 21.71 3.00
C ASP A 103 -21.95 22.03 3.43
N GLN A 104 -21.23 20.99 3.85
CA GLN A 104 -19.82 21.07 4.25
C GLN A 104 -19.00 20.00 3.50
N PRO A 105 -18.54 20.29 2.27
CA PRO A 105 -17.86 19.30 1.43
C PRO A 105 -16.60 18.73 2.09
N ALA A 106 -15.81 19.55 2.78
CA ALA A 106 -14.64 19.08 3.52
C ALA A 106 -14.99 18.07 4.61
N VAL A 107 -16.05 18.32 5.39
CA VAL A 107 -16.52 17.41 6.46
C VAL A 107 -17.06 16.11 5.86
N LEU A 108 -17.77 16.19 4.73
CA LEU A 108 -18.26 15.01 4.02
C LEU A 108 -17.10 14.16 3.48
N ASN A 109 -16.05 14.79 2.95
CA ASN A 109 -14.85 14.09 2.50
C ASN A 109 -14.14 13.37 3.67
N GLU A 110 -13.93 14.05 4.80
CA GLU A 110 -13.36 13.45 6.00
C GLU A 110 -14.20 12.29 6.55
N LEU A 111 -15.53 12.43 6.54
CA LEU A 111 -16.44 11.33 6.88
C LEU A 111 -16.29 10.16 5.91
N GLY A 112 -16.16 10.43 4.60
CA GLY A 112 -15.92 9.41 3.57
C GLY A 112 -14.65 8.60 3.84
N LEU A 113 -13.52 9.27 4.12
CA LEU A 113 -12.24 8.63 4.43
C LEU A 113 -12.34 7.72 5.66
N LEU A 114 -13.03 8.17 6.72
CA LEU A 114 -13.24 7.35 7.91
C LEU A 114 -14.13 6.15 7.66
N LEU A 115 -15.20 6.30 6.87
CA LEU A 115 -16.10 5.21 6.53
C LEU A 115 -15.40 4.15 5.66
N GLU A 116 -14.55 4.57 4.72
CA GLU A 116 -13.70 3.66 3.95
C GLU A 116 -12.79 2.85 4.88
N GLY A 117 -12.08 3.54 5.79
CA GLY A 117 -11.21 2.90 6.79
C GLY A 117 -11.94 1.98 7.77
N SER A 118 -13.24 2.20 8.00
CA SER A 118 -14.13 1.35 8.81
C SER A 118 -14.83 0.25 8.00
N LYS A 119 -14.43 0.00 6.74
CA LYS A 119 -15.03 -1.02 5.85
C LYS A 119 -16.52 -0.82 5.58
N ARG A 120 -16.94 0.44 5.42
CA ARG A 120 -18.31 0.85 5.08
C ARG A 120 -18.35 1.57 3.72
N PRO A 121 -18.02 0.86 2.62
CA PRO A 121 -17.73 1.48 1.33
C PRO A 121 -18.92 2.19 0.69
N ASP A 122 -20.14 1.67 0.87
CA ASP A 122 -21.35 2.29 0.29
C ASP A 122 -21.61 3.68 0.87
N GLU A 123 -21.47 3.82 2.19
CA GLU A 123 -21.65 5.10 2.88
C GLU A 123 -20.49 6.06 2.58
N ALA A 124 -19.26 5.55 2.45
CA ALA A 124 -18.10 6.34 2.05
C ALA A 124 -18.31 6.96 0.65
N ARG A 125 -18.75 6.15 -0.31
CA ARG A 125 -19.06 6.59 -1.67
C ARG A 125 -20.14 7.68 -1.70
N GLU A 126 -21.20 7.54 -0.92
CA GLU A 126 -22.24 8.58 -0.81
C GLU A 126 -21.65 9.90 -0.28
N ALA A 127 -20.83 9.82 0.78
CA ALA A 127 -20.19 11.00 1.36
C ALA A 127 -19.25 11.70 0.37
N PHE A 128 -18.39 10.96 -0.33
CA PHE A 128 -17.51 11.52 -1.37
C PHE A 128 -18.29 12.08 -2.56
N ALA A 129 -19.34 11.40 -3.01
CA ALA A 129 -20.17 11.88 -4.11
C ALA A 129 -20.84 13.21 -3.76
N ARG A 130 -21.33 13.36 -2.53
CA ARG A 130 -21.89 14.62 -2.04
C ARG A 130 -20.83 15.71 -1.90
N ALA A 131 -19.64 15.39 -1.40
CA ALA A 131 -18.53 16.35 -1.31
C ALA A 131 -18.15 16.91 -2.69
N ALA A 132 -17.96 16.02 -3.68
CA ALA A 132 -17.62 16.39 -5.05
C ALA A 132 -18.75 17.14 -5.79
N ALA A 133 -20.00 16.91 -5.41
CA ALA A 133 -21.15 17.65 -5.96
C ALA A 133 -21.25 19.07 -5.39
N LEU A 134 -20.97 19.23 -4.08
CA LEU A 134 -21.02 20.52 -3.39
C LEU A 134 -19.84 21.42 -3.74
N ASP A 135 -18.65 20.84 -3.93
CA ASP A 135 -17.47 21.56 -4.42
C ASP A 135 -16.87 20.85 -5.65
N PRO A 136 -17.36 21.19 -6.85
CA PRO A 136 -16.89 20.58 -8.09
C PRO A 136 -15.44 20.94 -8.47
N MET A 137 -14.83 21.94 -7.83
CA MET A 137 -13.52 22.49 -8.21
C MET A 137 -12.37 21.94 -7.35
N GLU A 138 -12.67 21.15 -6.32
CA GLU A 138 -11.66 20.50 -5.49
C GLU A 138 -11.20 19.17 -6.11
N ALA A 139 -9.90 19.08 -6.42
CA ALA A 139 -9.30 17.93 -7.09
C ALA A 139 -9.34 16.67 -6.21
N GLU A 140 -9.11 16.82 -4.90
CA GLU A 140 -9.08 15.69 -3.96
C GLU A 140 -10.45 15.01 -3.85
N TYR A 141 -11.55 15.76 -3.92
CA TYR A 141 -12.90 15.17 -3.85
C TYR A 141 -13.21 14.33 -5.08
N ALA A 142 -12.78 14.80 -6.27
CA ALA A 142 -12.89 14.02 -7.49
C ALA A 142 -12.00 12.76 -7.42
N ASN A 143 -10.78 12.86 -6.90
CA ASN A 143 -9.88 11.73 -6.73
C ASN A 143 -10.46 10.65 -5.78
N ASN A 144 -10.98 11.05 -4.60
CA ASN A 144 -11.52 10.12 -3.62
C ASN A 144 -12.80 9.42 -4.12
N LEU A 145 -13.70 10.15 -4.79
CA LEU A 145 -14.85 9.53 -5.46
C LEU A 145 -14.41 8.53 -6.53
N GLY A 146 -13.41 8.88 -7.34
CA GLY A 146 -12.84 7.99 -8.36
C GLY A 146 -12.28 6.70 -7.76
N ALA A 147 -11.62 6.78 -6.60
CA ALA A 147 -11.08 5.62 -5.90
C ALA A 147 -12.19 4.65 -5.48
N MET A 148 -13.32 5.15 -4.97
CA MET A 148 -14.47 4.31 -4.61
C MET A 148 -15.10 3.66 -5.83
N LEU A 149 -15.31 4.41 -6.90
CA LEU A 149 -15.86 3.88 -8.16
C LEU A 149 -14.97 2.80 -8.77
N ARG A 150 -13.65 2.93 -8.65
CA ARG A 150 -12.70 1.91 -9.11
C ARG A 150 -12.84 0.62 -8.31
N SER A 151 -12.97 0.71 -6.99
CA SER A 151 -13.20 -0.45 -6.11
C SER A 151 -14.50 -1.18 -6.42
N ASP A 152 -15.53 -0.45 -6.88
CA ASP A 152 -16.79 -1.02 -7.39
C ASP A 152 -16.70 -1.54 -8.84
N TYR A 153 -15.50 -1.55 -9.44
CA TYR A 153 -15.26 -1.92 -10.83
C TYR A 153 -16.01 -1.06 -11.87
N ARG A 154 -16.44 0.16 -11.48
CA ARG A 154 -17.03 1.19 -12.38
C ARG A 154 -15.93 1.99 -13.07
N LEU A 155 -15.12 1.29 -13.86
CA LEU A 155 -13.80 1.77 -14.31
C LEU A 155 -13.86 3.00 -15.22
N GLU A 156 -14.90 3.19 -16.04
CA GLU A 156 -15.01 4.40 -16.88
C GLU A 156 -15.33 5.64 -16.04
N GLU A 157 -16.25 5.53 -15.10
CA GLU A 157 -16.64 6.64 -14.23
C GLU A 157 -15.48 7.03 -13.30
N ALA A 158 -14.76 6.04 -12.78
CA ALA A 158 -13.53 6.25 -12.03
C ALA A 158 -12.48 7.00 -12.86
N ALA A 159 -12.23 6.57 -14.11
CA ALA A 159 -11.29 7.25 -15.00
C ALA A 159 -11.72 8.70 -15.31
N GLY A 160 -13.02 8.96 -15.47
CA GLY A 160 -13.57 10.31 -15.59
C GLY A 160 -13.26 11.18 -14.38
N CYS A 161 -13.45 10.64 -13.17
CA CYS A 161 -13.14 11.32 -11.91
C CYS A 161 -11.64 11.66 -11.78
N PHE A 162 -10.74 10.71 -12.08
CA PHE A 162 -9.30 10.97 -12.02
C PHE A 162 -8.84 11.97 -13.08
N ARG A 163 -9.38 11.92 -14.30
CA ARG A 163 -9.09 12.93 -15.33
C ARG A 163 -9.52 14.32 -14.89
N ARG A 164 -10.67 14.43 -14.21
CA ARG A 164 -11.13 15.70 -13.63
C ARG A 164 -10.19 16.19 -12.52
N ALA A 165 -9.80 15.31 -11.59
CA ALA A 165 -8.83 15.65 -10.54
C ALA A 165 -7.51 16.17 -11.15
N ILE A 166 -7.01 15.52 -12.21
CA ILE A 166 -5.81 15.95 -12.96
C ILE A 166 -6.02 17.30 -13.66
N ALA A 167 -7.20 17.56 -14.23
CA ALA A 167 -7.50 18.82 -14.88
C ALA A 167 -7.53 19.99 -13.89
N LEU A 168 -8.06 19.76 -12.68
CA LEU A 168 -8.11 20.73 -11.59
C LEU A 168 -6.74 20.94 -10.94
N ASN A 169 -5.97 19.85 -10.74
CA ASN A 169 -4.61 19.89 -10.21
C ASN A 169 -3.65 19.02 -11.05
N PRO A 170 -2.96 19.61 -12.05
CA PRO A 170 -2.00 18.90 -12.89
C PRO A 170 -0.75 18.37 -12.19
N GLN A 171 -0.54 18.71 -10.91
CA GLN A 171 0.57 18.27 -10.06
C GLN A 171 0.18 17.14 -9.10
N HIS A 172 -1.04 16.62 -9.19
CA HIS A 172 -1.54 15.57 -8.30
C HIS A 172 -1.03 14.18 -8.72
N SER A 173 0.13 13.76 -8.18
CA SER A 173 0.76 12.46 -8.47
C SER A 173 -0.17 11.28 -8.21
N GLY A 174 -0.90 11.30 -7.09
CA GLY A 174 -1.89 10.30 -6.70
C GLY A 174 -2.98 10.08 -7.76
N ALA A 175 -3.56 11.14 -8.30
CA ALA A 175 -4.60 11.04 -9.34
C ALA A 175 -4.08 10.39 -10.63
N TYR A 176 -2.83 10.68 -11.04
CA TYR A 176 -2.20 9.99 -12.18
C TYR A 176 -1.97 8.50 -11.91
N SER A 177 -1.51 8.14 -10.71
CA SER A 177 -1.32 6.72 -10.33
C SER A 177 -2.64 5.95 -10.30
N ASN A 178 -3.69 6.58 -9.77
CA ASN A 178 -5.04 6.02 -9.74
C ASN A 178 -5.64 5.88 -11.15
N LEU A 179 -5.46 6.89 -12.02
CA LEU A 179 -5.84 6.79 -13.43
C LEU A 179 -5.09 5.65 -14.12
N GLY A 180 -3.77 5.56 -13.92
CA GLY A 180 -2.94 4.51 -14.50
C GLY A 180 -3.41 3.12 -14.11
N THR A 181 -3.73 2.91 -12.83
CA THR A 181 -4.27 1.65 -12.34
C THR A 181 -5.64 1.35 -12.97
N THR A 182 -6.52 2.35 -13.02
CA THR A 182 -7.87 2.19 -13.59
C THR A 182 -7.85 1.82 -15.07
N VAL A 183 -7.03 2.49 -15.89
CA VAL A 183 -6.95 2.19 -17.32
C VAL A 183 -6.17 0.91 -17.60
N LYS A 184 -5.23 0.50 -16.72
CA LYS A 184 -4.62 -0.84 -16.74
C LYS A 184 -5.66 -1.92 -16.51
N ASP A 185 -6.54 -1.75 -15.51
CA ASP A 185 -7.60 -2.73 -15.20
C ASP A 185 -8.61 -2.88 -16.35
N ARG A 186 -8.70 -1.87 -17.23
CA ARG A 186 -9.46 -1.90 -18.50
C ARG A 186 -8.69 -2.50 -19.70
N GLY A 187 -7.44 -2.91 -19.51
CA GLY A 187 -6.57 -3.41 -20.58
C GLY A 187 -5.89 -2.34 -21.45
N SER A 188 -6.04 -1.05 -21.13
CA SER A 188 -5.41 0.06 -21.86
C SER A 188 -3.97 0.32 -21.36
N PHE A 189 -3.07 -0.62 -21.63
CA PHE A 189 -1.72 -0.65 -21.05
C PHE A 189 -0.84 0.56 -21.45
N TRP A 190 -0.92 1.04 -22.69
CA TRP A 190 -0.15 2.24 -23.10
C TRP A 190 -0.60 3.51 -22.37
N ALA A 191 -1.91 3.68 -22.18
CA ALA A 191 -2.46 4.80 -21.39
C ALA A 191 -2.03 4.69 -19.92
N ALA A 192 -2.01 3.47 -19.37
CA ALA A 192 -1.54 3.22 -18.01
C ALA A 192 -0.07 3.62 -17.86
N LEU A 193 0.78 3.21 -18.80
CA LEU A 193 2.20 3.55 -18.81
C LEU A 193 2.44 5.06 -18.80
N LEU A 194 1.71 5.82 -19.62
CA LEU A 194 1.81 7.28 -19.65
C LEU A 194 1.40 7.92 -18.33
N ALA A 195 0.30 7.45 -17.73
CA ALA A 195 -0.18 7.96 -16.45
C ALA A 195 0.81 7.66 -15.31
N PHE A 196 1.32 6.42 -15.21
CA PHE A 196 2.32 6.09 -14.20
C PHE A 196 3.63 6.88 -14.37
N ARG A 197 4.11 7.04 -15.60
CA ARG A 197 5.30 7.89 -15.87
C ARG A 197 5.09 9.34 -15.43
N ARG A 198 3.88 9.86 -15.59
CA ARG A 198 3.55 11.21 -15.12
C ARG A 198 3.55 11.27 -13.59
N ALA A 199 2.97 10.27 -12.92
CA ALA A 199 3.02 10.16 -11.46
C ALA A 199 4.46 10.11 -10.92
N THR A 200 5.32 9.27 -11.52
CA THR A 200 6.73 9.13 -11.09
C THR A 200 7.61 10.32 -11.49
N THR A 201 7.20 11.11 -12.49
CA THR A 201 7.88 12.39 -12.80
C THR A 201 7.55 13.46 -11.75
N LEU A 202 6.30 13.50 -11.28
CA LEU A 202 5.85 14.45 -10.26
C LEU A 202 6.40 14.07 -8.87
N GLU A 203 6.46 12.77 -8.58
CA GLU A 203 6.93 12.23 -7.32
C GLU A 203 7.92 11.07 -7.57
N PRO A 204 9.22 11.37 -7.65
CA PRO A 204 10.25 10.38 -8.00
C PRO A 204 10.35 9.17 -7.07
N ASP A 205 9.93 9.31 -5.80
CA ASP A 205 9.96 8.23 -4.81
C ASP A 205 8.61 7.51 -4.65
N PHE A 206 7.63 7.76 -5.54
CA PHE A 206 6.31 7.11 -5.48
C PHE A 206 6.40 5.62 -5.84
N ALA A 207 6.74 4.79 -4.85
CA ALA A 207 7.04 3.38 -5.04
C ALA A 207 5.90 2.58 -5.67
N GLY A 208 4.64 2.86 -5.32
CA GLY A 208 3.47 2.21 -5.91
C GLY A 208 3.29 2.52 -7.40
N ALA A 209 3.57 3.77 -7.82
CA ALA A 209 3.50 4.13 -9.23
C ALA A 209 4.61 3.47 -10.04
N HIS A 210 5.86 3.45 -9.53
CA HIS A 210 6.97 2.75 -10.18
C HIS A 210 6.73 1.24 -10.30
N TRP A 211 6.23 0.63 -9.23
CA TRP A 211 5.94 -0.81 -9.25
C TRP A 211 4.83 -1.15 -10.25
N ASN A 212 3.72 -0.39 -10.26
CA ASN A 212 2.67 -0.59 -11.25
C ASN A 212 3.14 -0.30 -12.69
N GLU A 213 3.97 0.73 -12.90
CA GLU A 213 4.60 1.00 -14.19
C GLU A 213 5.38 -0.22 -14.68
N SER A 214 6.15 -0.84 -13.78
CA SER A 214 6.96 -2.01 -14.08
C SER A 214 6.12 -3.20 -14.55
N LEU A 215 4.97 -3.44 -13.90
CA LEU A 215 4.03 -4.50 -14.28
C LEU A 215 3.44 -4.23 -15.67
N VAL A 216 3.08 -2.98 -15.96
CA VAL A 216 2.59 -2.58 -17.29
C VAL A 216 3.66 -2.76 -18.36
N ARG A 217 4.93 -2.44 -18.06
CA ARG A 217 6.05 -2.70 -18.99
C ARG A 217 6.24 -4.18 -19.28
N LEU A 218 6.13 -5.04 -18.27
CA LEU A 218 6.14 -6.49 -18.47
C LEU A 218 4.99 -6.93 -19.39
N LEU A 219 3.77 -6.43 -19.19
CA LEU A 219 2.63 -6.74 -20.06
C LEU A 219 2.83 -6.26 -21.51
N LEU A 220 3.54 -5.16 -21.71
CA LEU A 220 3.87 -4.60 -23.03
C LEU A 220 5.11 -5.24 -23.68
N GLY A 221 5.76 -6.20 -23.02
CA GLY A 221 6.96 -6.87 -23.55
C GLY A 221 8.29 -6.12 -23.33
N ASP A 222 8.28 -4.97 -22.65
CA ASP A 222 9.49 -4.24 -22.23
C ASP A 222 10.08 -4.89 -20.98
N PHE A 223 10.59 -6.12 -21.14
CA PHE A 223 11.06 -6.94 -20.03
C PHE A 223 12.26 -6.35 -19.31
N VAL A 224 13.18 -5.68 -20.02
CA VAL A 224 14.38 -5.10 -19.42
C VAL A 224 14.02 -4.03 -18.40
N ARG A 225 13.15 -3.06 -18.78
CA ARG A 225 12.74 -2.00 -17.86
C ARG A 225 11.69 -2.50 -16.87
N GLY A 226 10.81 -3.42 -17.29
CA GLY A 226 9.82 -4.06 -16.43
C GLY A 226 10.47 -4.77 -15.24
N TRP A 227 11.42 -5.67 -15.47
CA TRP A 227 12.07 -6.41 -14.39
C TRP A 227 12.94 -5.53 -13.49
N ARG A 228 13.63 -4.52 -14.05
CA ARG A 228 14.37 -3.54 -13.24
C ARG A 228 13.43 -2.71 -12.35
N GLY A 229 12.32 -2.23 -12.92
CA GLY A 229 11.30 -1.48 -12.18
C GLY A 229 10.57 -2.31 -11.13
N TYR A 230 10.47 -3.62 -11.34
CA TYR A 230 9.80 -4.55 -10.40
C TYR A 230 10.48 -4.58 -9.03
N GLU A 231 11.72 -4.12 -8.91
CA GLU A 231 12.42 -3.94 -7.64
C GLU A 231 11.82 -2.87 -6.73
N TRP A 232 11.02 -1.93 -7.26
CA TRP A 232 10.27 -0.97 -6.44
C TRP A 232 9.25 -1.63 -5.51
N ARG A 233 8.93 -2.92 -5.72
CA ARG A 233 8.10 -3.72 -4.81
C ARG A 233 8.62 -3.73 -3.36
N TRP A 234 9.94 -3.61 -3.17
CA TRP A 234 10.55 -3.55 -1.84
C TRP A 234 10.32 -2.22 -1.11
N LYS A 235 10.05 -1.14 -1.86
CA LYS A 235 9.69 0.17 -1.29
C LYS A 235 8.18 0.37 -1.15
N HIS A 236 7.37 -0.38 -1.90
CA HIS A 236 5.90 -0.29 -1.86
C HIS A 236 5.30 -0.75 -0.51
N GLY A 237 5.99 -1.63 0.22
CA GLY A 237 5.61 -2.05 1.58
C GLY A 237 4.46 -3.06 1.67
N GLN A 238 3.68 -3.26 0.61
CA GLN A 238 2.62 -4.27 0.54
C GLN A 238 3.01 -5.40 -0.42
N LEU A 239 3.63 -6.44 0.13
CA LEU A 239 3.86 -7.70 -0.58
C LEU A 239 2.97 -8.79 0.03
N PRO A 240 2.34 -9.66 -0.77
CA PRO A 240 1.46 -10.73 -0.29
C PRO A 240 2.20 -11.86 0.45
N SER A 241 3.53 -11.80 0.54
CA SER A 241 4.38 -12.88 1.04
C SER A 241 5.26 -12.43 2.20
N PRO A 242 5.69 -13.35 3.08
CA PRO A 242 6.54 -13.00 4.22
C PRO A 242 7.81 -12.29 3.74
N GLN A 243 8.04 -11.08 4.24
CA GLN A 243 9.29 -10.38 3.97
C GLN A 243 10.41 -11.07 4.74
N ARG A 244 11.30 -11.74 4.02
CA ARG A 244 12.48 -12.37 4.60
C ARG A 244 13.49 -11.29 4.95
N SER A 245 13.98 -11.35 6.19
CA SER A 245 15.09 -10.52 6.65
C SER A 245 16.31 -11.39 6.85
N PHE A 246 17.39 -11.04 6.18
CA PHE A 246 18.68 -11.72 6.27
C PHE A 246 19.75 -10.68 6.61
N SER A 247 20.68 -11.04 7.49
CA SER A 247 21.86 -10.21 7.77
C SER A 247 22.87 -10.19 6.61
N LYS A 248 22.81 -11.19 5.73
CA LYS A 248 23.68 -11.33 4.57
C LYS A 248 23.25 -10.36 3.45
N PRO A 249 24.21 -9.77 2.71
CA PRO A 249 23.91 -8.80 1.67
C PRO A 249 23.16 -9.44 0.49
N ARG A 250 22.42 -8.60 -0.23
CA ARG A 250 21.77 -8.99 -1.48
C ARG A 250 22.81 -9.17 -2.58
N TRP A 251 22.69 -10.24 -3.34
CA TRP A 251 23.51 -10.48 -4.52
C TRP A 251 23.13 -9.52 -5.65
N ASP A 252 24.12 -8.94 -6.29
CA ASP A 252 24.01 -7.89 -7.31
C ASP A 252 24.28 -8.39 -8.74
N GLY A 253 24.52 -9.69 -8.91
CA GLY A 253 24.95 -10.28 -10.18
C GLY A 253 26.47 -10.40 -10.34
N SER A 254 27.27 -9.91 -9.39
CA SER A 254 28.73 -10.08 -9.41
C SER A 254 29.15 -11.57 -9.37
N PRO A 255 30.30 -11.96 -9.94
CA PRO A 255 30.79 -13.33 -9.84
C PRO A 255 30.81 -13.83 -8.38
N LEU A 256 30.35 -15.07 -8.15
CA LEU A 256 30.27 -15.62 -6.79
C LEU A 256 31.64 -15.87 -6.17
N ARG A 257 32.66 -16.31 -6.94
CA ARG A 257 34.04 -16.54 -6.47
C ARG A 257 34.11 -17.38 -5.17
N GLY A 258 33.39 -18.51 -5.14
CA GLY A 258 33.32 -19.40 -3.97
C GLY A 258 32.26 -19.02 -2.94
N ARG A 259 31.63 -17.84 -3.05
CA ARG A 259 30.48 -17.48 -2.20
C ARG A 259 29.27 -18.35 -2.51
N ARG A 260 28.51 -18.67 -1.46
CA ARG A 260 27.22 -19.37 -1.54
C ARG A 260 26.08 -18.38 -1.65
N LEU A 261 25.19 -18.63 -2.60
CA LEU A 261 23.99 -17.84 -2.87
C LEU A 261 22.76 -18.58 -2.37
N LEU A 262 22.02 -17.93 -1.47
CA LEU A 262 20.64 -18.30 -1.17
C LEU A 262 19.69 -17.60 -2.14
N VAL A 263 18.93 -18.37 -2.90
CA VAL A 263 17.74 -17.90 -3.61
C VAL A 263 16.52 -18.31 -2.81
N TYR A 264 15.63 -17.37 -2.49
CA TYR A 264 14.42 -17.67 -1.73
C TYR A 264 13.17 -17.25 -2.50
N TRP A 265 12.06 -17.93 -2.25
CA TRP A 265 10.77 -17.57 -2.82
C TRP A 265 10.15 -16.38 -2.07
N GLU A 266 9.49 -15.49 -2.81
CA GLU A 266 8.79 -14.36 -2.23
C GLU A 266 7.41 -14.08 -2.86
N GLN A 267 6.89 -14.96 -3.72
CA GLN A 267 5.57 -14.83 -4.40
C GLN A 267 4.87 -16.20 -4.52
N GLY A 268 3.86 -16.31 -5.40
CA GLY A 268 3.05 -17.53 -5.57
C GLY A 268 3.79 -18.67 -6.30
N PHE A 269 3.17 -19.85 -6.34
CA PHE A 269 3.76 -21.02 -6.99
C PHE A 269 4.11 -20.80 -8.46
N GLY A 270 3.24 -20.11 -9.21
CA GLY A 270 3.46 -19.79 -10.62
C GLY A 270 4.71 -18.94 -10.82
N ASP A 271 4.89 -17.91 -10.01
CA ASP A 271 6.04 -17.01 -10.05
C ASP A 271 7.36 -17.75 -9.79
N VAL A 272 7.37 -18.63 -8.78
CA VAL A 272 8.52 -19.49 -8.48
C VAL A 272 8.84 -20.38 -9.67
N LEU A 273 7.87 -21.14 -10.18
CA LEU A 273 8.06 -22.04 -11.33
C LEU A 273 8.54 -21.27 -12.57
N GLN A 274 8.03 -20.05 -12.79
CA GLN A 274 8.47 -19.20 -13.88
C GLN A 274 9.91 -18.73 -13.70
N CYS A 275 10.36 -18.38 -12.49
CA CYS A 275 11.68 -17.79 -12.28
C CYS A 275 12.80 -18.78 -11.90
N VAL A 276 12.49 -20.01 -11.46
CA VAL A 276 13.52 -21.02 -11.19
C VAL A 276 14.24 -21.52 -12.46
N ARG A 277 13.68 -21.29 -13.65
CA ARG A 277 14.33 -21.59 -14.94
C ARG A 277 15.67 -20.90 -15.17
N TYR A 278 15.96 -19.84 -14.41
CA TYR A 278 17.23 -19.12 -14.45
C TYR A 278 18.32 -19.82 -13.61
N LEU A 279 17.93 -20.68 -12.66
CA LEU A 279 18.89 -21.31 -11.75
C LEU A 279 19.84 -22.30 -12.45
N PRO A 280 19.40 -23.13 -13.43
CA PRO A 280 20.34 -23.94 -14.22
C PRO A 280 21.36 -23.10 -14.99
N LEU A 281 20.94 -21.97 -15.56
CA LEU A 281 21.86 -21.05 -16.24
C LEU A 281 22.85 -20.44 -15.26
N LEU A 282 22.38 -20.03 -14.08
CA LEU A 282 23.24 -19.52 -13.04
C LEU A 282 24.24 -20.58 -12.57
N ALA A 283 23.81 -21.82 -12.37
CA ALA A 283 24.66 -22.94 -11.99
C ALA A 283 25.78 -23.18 -13.02
N GLN A 284 25.44 -23.13 -14.31
CA GLN A 284 26.42 -23.22 -15.39
C GLN A 284 27.42 -22.05 -15.35
N MET A 285 26.94 -20.81 -15.19
CA MET A 285 27.79 -19.62 -15.14
C MET A 285 28.79 -19.64 -13.98
N VAL A 286 28.44 -20.26 -12.85
CA VAL A 286 29.33 -20.35 -11.67
C VAL A 286 30.11 -21.67 -11.59
N GLY A 287 30.05 -22.51 -12.63
CA GLY A 287 30.77 -23.79 -12.68
C GLY A 287 30.26 -24.83 -11.68
N ALA A 288 29.00 -24.70 -11.21
CA ALA A 288 28.40 -25.58 -10.19
C ALA A 288 28.01 -26.98 -10.70
N GLU A 289 28.21 -27.28 -11.98
CA GLU A 289 27.78 -28.55 -12.59
C GLU A 289 28.55 -29.77 -12.07
N LYS A 290 29.77 -29.58 -11.53
CA LYS A 290 30.64 -30.67 -11.07
C LYS A 290 30.79 -30.80 -9.55
N GLY A 291 30.08 -29.98 -8.77
CA GLY A 291 30.35 -29.82 -7.34
C GLY A 291 31.70 -29.13 -7.11
N GLY A 292 31.85 -28.39 -6.00
CA GLY A 292 33.17 -27.91 -5.59
C GLY A 292 34.11 -29.09 -5.27
N ALA A 293 35.36 -28.80 -4.87
CA ALA A 293 36.30 -29.83 -4.39
C ALA A 293 35.70 -30.69 -3.26
N ASP A 294 34.73 -30.15 -2.53
CA ASP A 294 34.00 -30.81 -1.42
C ASP A 294 32.58 -31.31 -1.82
N GLY A 295 32.21 -31.26 -3.10
CA GLY A 295 30.89 -31.68 -3.59
C GLY A 295 29.74 -30.70 -3.30
N GLU A 296 30.00 -29.62 -2.55
CA GLU A 296 28.98 -28.62 -2.23
C GLU A 296 28.58 -27.77 -3.45
N ARG A 297 27.28 -27.51 -3.58
CA ARG A 297 26.71 -26.66 -4.63
C ARG A 297 26.58 -25.22 -4.13
N PRO A 298 27.06 -24.21 -4.87
CA PRO A 298 27.06 -22.81 -4.43
C PRO A 298 25.68 -22.15 -4.47
N ILE A 299 24.65 -22.80 -5.01
CA ILE A 299 23.29 -22.24 -5.15
C ILE A 299 22.33 -23.05 -4.29
N LEU A 300 21.72 -22.38 -3.32
CA LEU A 300 20.64 -22.88 -2.51
C LEU A 300 19.32 -22.27 -2.96
N LEU A 301 18.26 -23.07 -3.05
CA LEU A 301 16.90 -22.62 -3.27
C LEU A 301 16.04 -22.96 -2.05
N GLU A 302 15.59 -21.95 -1.31
CA GLU A 302 14.51 -22.11 -0.33
C GLU A 302 13.15 -22.11 -1.07
N CYS A 303 12.31 -23.12 -0.84
CA CYS A 303 11.01 -23.25 -1.49
C CYS A 303 9.87 -23.62 -0.54
N GLN A 304 8.64 -23.45 -1.03
CA GLN A 304 7.42 -23.90 -0.36
C GLN A 304 7.30 -25.43 -0.40
N HIS A 305 6.66 -26.02 0.62
CA HIS A 305 6.51 -27.47 0.73
C HIS A 305 5.87 -28.12 -0.51
N ALA A 306 4.82 -27.50 -1.04
CA ALA A 306 4.11 -27.99 -2.22
C ALA A 306 4.97 -28.07 -3.49
N LEU A 307 6.06 -27.30 -3.57
CA LEU A 307 6.95 -27.29 -4.73
C LEU A 307 8.20 -28.16 -4.55
N LEU A 308 8.48 -28.67 -3.35
CA LEU A 308 9.67 -29.49 -3.10
C LEU A 308 9.81 -30.69 -4.07
N PRO A 309 8.75 -31.49 -4.34
CA PRO A 309 8.86 -32.67 -5.20
C PRO A 309 9.37 -32.35 -6.61
N VAL A 310 8.95 -31.22 -7.18
CA VAL A 310 9.33 -30.82 -8.53
C VAL A 310 10.65 -30.03 -8.53
N LEU A 311 10.89 -29.17 -7.54
CA LEU A 311 12.08 -28.32 -7.50
C LEU A 311 13.35 -29.08 -7.15
N ARG A 312 13.27 -30.18 -6.39
CA ARG A 312 14.47 -31.01 -6.07
C ARG A 312 15.16 -31.59 -7.30
N SER A 313 14.47 -31.61 -8.46
CA SER A 313 15.02 -32.03 -9.75
C SER A 313 15.91 -30.97 -10.43
N LEU A 314 15.99 -29.75 -9.89
CA LEU A 314 16.76 -28.66 -10.50
C LEU A 314 18.26 -29.00 -10.56
N PRO A 315 18.88 -28.99 -11.75
CA PRO A 315 20.30 -29.28 -11.90
C PRO A 315 21.16 -28.17 -11.27
N GLY A 316 22.21 -28.57 -10.55
CA GLY A 316 23.19 -27.63 -9.96
C GLY A 316 22.68 -26.82 -8.78
N VAL A 317 21.50 -27.13 -8.23
CA VAL A 317 20.89 -26.41 -7.10
C VAL A 317 20.67 -27.37 -5.92
N THR A 318 20.89 -26.89 -4.70
CA THR A 318 20.46 -27.56 -3.47
C THR A 318 19.13 -26.95 -3.02
N VAL A 319 18.09 -27.76 -2.83
CA VAL A 319 16.76 -27.26 -2.46
C VAL A 319 16.47 -27.52 -0.98
N ALA A 320 16.01 -26.49 -0.28
CA ALA A 320 15.64 -26.53 1.13
C ALA A 320 14.19 -26.09 1.33
N LEU A 321 13.52 -26.67 2.32
CA LEU A 321 12.17 -26.26 2.70
C LEU A 321 12.20 -24.97 3.51
N THR A 322 11.19 -24.13 3.28
CA THR A 322 10.96 -22.95 4.11
C THR A 322 10.73 -23.35 5.56
N GLY A 323 11.45 -22.70 6.48
CA GLY A 323 11.37 -22.98 7.92
C GLY A 323 12.25 -24.13 8.40
N ALA A 324 12.87 -24.90 7.51
CA ALA A 324 13.96 -25.79 7.88
C ALA A 324 15.25 -24.96 8.11
N PRO A 325 16.22 -25.48 8.90
CA PRO A 325 17.55 -24.88 8.98
C PRO A 325 18.15 -24.72 7.58
N LEU A 326 18.48 -23.49 7.21
CA LEU A 326 19.17 -23.21 5.95
C LEU A 326 20.66 -23.50 6.14
N PRO A 327 21.32 -24.22 5.22
CA PRO A 327 22.77 -24.27 5.20
C PRO A 327 23.35 -22.85 5.06
N ASP A 328 24.58 -22.67 5.53
CA ASP A 328 25.21 -21.35 5.52
C ASP A 328 25.31 -20.77 4.10
N PHE A 329 25.17 -19.45 3.99
CA PHE A 329 25.27 -18.70 2.74
C PHE A 329 25.89 -17.32 2.97
N ASP A 330 26.43 -16.74 1.91
CA ASP A 330 27.19 -15.48 1.95
C ASP A 330 26.41 -14.31 1.36
N VAL A 331 25.58 -14.58 0.35
CA VAL A 331 24.71 -13.60 -0.32
C VAL A 331 23.33 -14.19 -0.55
N GLN A 332 22.32 -13.33 -0.68
CA GLN A 332 20.94 -13.76 -0.91
C GLN A 332 20.26 -13.03 -2.08
N LEU A 333 19.24 -13.65 -2.67
CA LEU A 333 18.41 -13.03 -3.69
C LEU A 333 16.96 -13.57 -3.69
N PRO A 334 15.95 -12.70 -3.82
CA PRO A 334 14.59 -13.13 -4.12
C PRO A 334 14.51 -13.72 -5.54
N VAL A 335 13.82 -14.86 -5.74
CA VAL A 335 13.79 -15.57 -7.03
C VAL A 335 13.27 -14.71 -8.18
N MET A 336 12.31 -13.80 -7.95
CA MET A 336 11.78 -12.91 -9.00
C MET A 336 12.73 -11.79 -9.42
N SER A 337 13.90 -11.70 -8.79
CA SER A 337 14.95 -10.74 -9.18
C SER A 337 15.88 -11.29 -10.25
N LEU A 338 15.87 -12.62 -10.48
CA LEU A 338 16.73 -13.27 -11.46
C LEU A 338 16.53 -12.70 -12.88
N PRO A 339 15.29 -12.49 -13.40
CA PRO A 339 15.12 -11.93 -14.73
C PRO A 339 15.76 -10.54 -14.91
N ALA A 340 15.76 -9.70 -13.87
CA ALA A 340 16.39 -8.39 -13.91
C ALA A 340 17.92 -8.50 -14.03
N LEU A 341 18.54 -9.38 -13.24
CA LEU A 341 19.99 -9.62 -13.25
C LEU A 341 20.49 -10.25 -14.55
N PHE A 342 19.68 -11.13 -15.15
CA PHE A 342 19.97 -11.70 -16.46
C PHE A 342 19.70 -10.74 -17.63
N GLY A 343 19.16 -9.54 -17.36
CA GLY A 343 18.82 -8.57 -18.40
C GLY A 343 17.80 -9.11 -19.41
N THR A 344 16.85 -9.91 -18.93
CA THR A 344 15.92 -10.68 -19.76
C THR A 344 15.16 -9.78 -20.74
N ARG A 345 15.19 -10.19 -22.02
CA ARG A 345 14.31 -9.74 -23.09
C ARG A 345 13.33 -10.85 -23.47
N LEU A 346 12.33 -10.53 -24.28
CA LEU A 346 11.31 -11.50 -24.70
C LEU A 346 11.93 -12.74 -25.34
N GLU A 347 12.93 -12.54 -26.19
CA GLU A 347 13.65 -13.58 -26.91
C GLU A 347 14.70 -14.32 -26.07
N THR A 348 15.04 -13.83 -24.88
CA THR A 348 16.06 -14.43 -24.00
C THR A 348 15.47 -15.07 -22.74
N VAL A 349 14.14 -15.17 -22.64
CA VAL A 349 13.52 -15.95 -21.57
C VAL A 349 14.02 -17.38 -21.66
N PRO A 350 14.60 -17.97 -20.59
CA PRO A 350 15.09 -19.35 -20.65
C PRO A 350 13.96 -20.30 -21.04
N SER A 351 14.13 -20.99 -22.17
CA SER A 351 13.09 -21.81 -22.80
C SER A 351 13.52 -23.26 -23.03
N ARG A 352 14.75 -23.62 -22.64
CA ARG A 352 15.24 -25.00 -22.72
C ARG A 352 14.45 -25.87 -21.73
N ILE A 353 13.68 -26.81 -22.28
CA ILE A 353 12.88 -27.79 -21.52
C ILE A 353 13.39 -29.22 -21.73
N PRO A 354 13.19 -30.13 -20.76
CA PRO A 354 12.69 -29.83 -19.42
C PRO A 354 13.78 -29.21 -18.53
N TYR A 355 13.43 -28.20 -17.73
CA TYR A 355 14.26 -27.71 -16.62
C TYR A 355 13.71 -28.15 -15.25
N LEU A 356 12.53 -28.77 -15.25
CA LEU A 356 11.87 -29.39 -14.11
C LEU A 356 11.34 -30.74 -14.56
N SER A 357 11.41 -31.73 -13.67
CA SER A 357 10.90 -33.08 -13.91
C SER A 357 9.96 -33.48 -12.79
N ALA A 358 8.83 -34.07 -13.16
CA ALA A 358 7.94 -34.73 -12.20
C ALA A 358 8.49 -36.11 -11.83
N GLU A 359 8.14 -36.58 -10.64
CA GLU A 359 8.59 -37.89 -10.15
C GLU A 359 7.96 -39.02 -10.99
N PRO A 360 8.76 -39.97 -11.50
CA PRO A 360 8.25 -41.03 -12.38
C PRO A 360 7.03 -41.77 -11.83
N ASP A 361 7.02 -42.09 -10.53
CA ASP A 361 5.93 -42.80 -9.87
C ASP A 361 4.63 -41.97 -9.83
N LEU A 362 4.74 -40.66 -9.58
CA LEU A 362 3.60 -39.75 -9.61
C LEU A 362 3.09 -39.57 -11.03
N VAL A 363 3.98 -39.47 -12.02
CA VAL A 363 3.60 -39.42 -13.44
C VAL A 363 2.84 -40.67 -13.84
N ALA A 364 3.32 -41.87 -13.48
CA ALA A 364 2.64 -43.12 -13.77
C ALA A 364 1.25 -43.18 -13.11
N ARG A 365 1.19 -42.88 -11.80
CA ARG A 365 -0.06 -42.90 -11.03
C ARG A 365 -1.11 -41.93 -11.57
N TRP A 366 -0.74 -40.68 -11.84
CA TRP A 366 -1.66 -39.69 -12.39
C TRP A 366 -1.98 -39.97 -13.85
N GLY A 367 -1.03 -40.51 -14.62
CA GLY A 367 -1.25 -40.97 -15.99
C GLY A 367 -2.38 -41.99 -16.07
N GLU A 368 -2.37 -43.03 -15.23
CA GLU A 368 -3.47 -43.99 -15.17
C GLU A 368 -4.81 -43.36 -14.78
N ARG A 369 -4.80 -42.45 -13.80
CA ARG A 369 -6.03 -41.79 -13.35
C ARG A 369 -6.62 -40.82 -14.40
N LEU A 370 -5.77 -40.14 -15.17
CA LEU A 370 -6.17 -39.16 -16.18
C LEU A 370 -6.59 -39.79 -17.52
N LYS A 371 -6.18 -41.04 -17.80
CA LYS A 371 -6.68 -41.81 -18.96
C LYS A 371 -8.20 -42.00 -18.93
N GLY A 372 -8.84 -41.87 -17.76
CA GLY A 372 -10.26 -42.14 -17.56
C GLY A 372 -10.57 -43.64 -17.63
N PRO A 373 -11.82 -44.06 -17.33
CA PRO A 373 -12.24 -45.43 -17.63
C PRO A 373 -12.11 -45.66 -19.15
N ALA A 374 -11.74 -46.88 -19.55
CA ALA A 374 -11.78 -47.26 -20.95
C ALA A 374 -13.17 -46.90 -21.50
N LYS A 375 -13.21 -46.21 -22.65
CA LYS A 375 -14.49 -46.04 -23.35
C LYS A 375 -14.95 -47.44 -23.72
N ASP A 376 -15.97 -47.95 -23.01
CA ASP A 376 -16.63 -49.20 -23.37
C ASP A 376 -17.08 -49.06 -24.83
N GLY A 377 -16.42 -49.81 -25.71
CA GLY A 377 -16.72 -49.80 -27.12
C GLY A 377 -17.91 -50.69 -27.40
N GLY A 378 -18.97 -50.09 -27.95
CA GLY A 378 -19.98 -50.75 -28.80
C GLY A 378 -21.03 -51.58 -28.07
#